data_AF-A0A967XWX2-F1
#
_entry.id   AF-A0A967XWX2-F1
#
_cell.length_a   1.000
_cell.length_b   1.000
_cell.length_c   1.000
_cell.angle_alpha   90.00
_cell.angle_beta   90.00
_cell.angle_gamma   90.00
#
_symmetry.space_group_name_H-M   'P 1'
#
loop_
_entity.id
_entity.type
_entity.pdbx_description
1 polymer ?
#
loop_
_entity_poly.entity_id
_entity_poly.type
_entity_poly.pdbx_seq_one_letter_code
_entity_poly.pdbx_strand_id
1 'polypeptide(L)' 'MPSVLVETAFISHPREEKRLASSKYQKSAANAIAKAIKEYAINNKLIASR' A
#
# COMPACT_ATOMS: atom_id res chain seq x y z
N MET A 1 -11.61 -12.55 -9.84
CA MET A 1 -10.91 -11.95 -8.67
C MET A 1 -9.75 -11.11 -9.20
N PRO A 2 -9.74 -9.78 -9.01
CA PRO A 2 -8.58 -8.94 -9.33
C PRO A 2 -7.46 -9.18 -8.30
N SER A 3 -6.20 -9.18 -8.74
CA SER A 3 -5.02 -9.40 -7.88
C SER A 3 -3.82 -8.60 -8.36
N VAL A 4 -3.01 -8.11 -7.42
CA VAL A 4 -1.77 -7.37 -7.66
C VAL A 4 -0.72 -7.72 -6.59
N LEU A 5 0.55 -7.63 -6.97
CA LEU A 5 1.69 -7.70 -6.05
C LEU A 5 2.31 -6.31 -5.95
N VAL A 6 2.60 -5.85 -4.73
CA VAL A 6 3.23 -4.55 -4.48
C VAL A 6 4.52 -4.75 -3.71
N GLU A 7 5.64 -4.40 -4.35
CA GLU A 7 6.94 -4.28 -3.70
C GLU A 7 7.07 -2.88 -3.12
N THR A 8 7.17 -2.78 -1.79
CA THR A 8 7.27 -1.47 -1.13
C THR A 8 8.71 -0.95 -1.14
N ALA A 9 9.70 -1.84 -0.97
CA ALA A 9 11.12 -1.53 -1.06
C ALA A 9 11.94 -2.84 -1.19
N PHE A 10 13.22 -2.72 -1.51
CA PHE A 10 14.16 -3.83 -1.62
C PHE A 10 15.01 -4.00 -0.35
N ILE A 11 14.93 -5.18 0.27
CA ILE A 11 15.80 -5.53 1.43
C ILE A 11 17.28 -5.58 1.02
N SER A 12 17.58 -5.93 -0.23
CA SER A 12 18.95 -5.98 -0.75
C SER A 12 19.63 -4.62 -0.88
N HIS A 13 18.87 -3.51 -0.80
CA HIS A 13 19.42 -2.16 -0.88
C HIS A 13 19.49 -1.53 0.52
N PRO A 14 20.68 -1.26 1.08
CA PRO A 14 20.83 -0.86 2.50
C PRO A 14 20.04 0.39 2.92
N ARG A 15 19.80 1.33 2.00
CA ARG A 15 18.99 2.52 2.29
C ARG A 15 17.50 2.18 2.38
N GLU A 16 17.03 1.24 1.56
CA GLU A 16 15.64 0.80 1.52
C GLU A 16 15.32 -0.16 2.65
N GLU A 17 16.24 -1.06 3.00
CA GLU A 17 16.15 -1.88 4.20
C GLU A 17 15.92 -1.03 5.47
N LYS A 18 16.73 0.04 5.64
CA LYS A 18 16.55 0.99 6.75
C LYS A 18 15.19 1.69 6.72
N ARG A 19 14.64 1.96 5.52
CA ARG A 19 13.29 2.51 5.37
C ARG A 19 12.23 1.47 5.73
N LEU A 20 12.40 0.22 5.30
CA LEU A 20 11.50 -0.89 5.63
C LEU A 20 11.39 -1.12 7.13
N ALA A 21 12.47 -0.94 7.89
CA ALA A 21 12.47 -1.02 9.36
C ALA A 21 11.79 0.19 10.05
N SER A 22 11.49 1.28 9.33
CA SER A 22 10.91 2.49 9.90
C SER A 22 9.38 2.39 10.02
N SER A 23 8.87 2.53 11.24
CA SER A 23 7.42 2.57 11.52
C SER A 23 6.70 3.69 10.76
N LYS A 24 7.35 4.85 10.59
CA LYS A 24 6.81 5.97 9.79
C LYS A 24 6.61 5.56 8.33
N TYR A 25 7.58 4.87 7.74
CA TYR A 25 7.52 4.43 6.36
C TYR A 25 6.48 3.32 6.18
N GLN A 26 6.46 2.32 7.06
CA GLN A 26 5.45 1.26 7.06
C GLN A 26 4.03 1.83 7.15
N LYS A 27 3.79 2.78 8.06
CA LYS A 27 2.49 3.45 8.20
C LYS A 27 2.10 4.23 6.94
N SER A 28 3.06 4.91 6.31
CA SER A 28 2.83 5.60 5.05
C SER A 28 2.44 4.63 3.91
N ALA A 29 3.13 3.51 3.79
CA ALA A 29 2.83 2.49 2.79
C ALA A 29 1.45 1.85 3.03
N ALA A 30 1.15 1.47 4.26
CA ALA A 30 -0.15 0.90 4.64
C ALA A 30 -1.30 1.87 4.34
N ASN A 31 -1.14 3.16 4.69
CA ASN A 31 -2.14 4.19 4.39
C ASN A 31 -2.38 4.37 2.88
N ALA A 32 -1.30 4.34 2.07
CA ALA A 32 -1.41 4.45 0.63
C ALA A 32 -2.14 3.23 0.02
N ILE A 33 -1.81 2.02 0.46
CA ILE A 33 -2.47 0.79 0.01
C ILE A 33 -3.95 0.80 0.40
N ALA A 34 -4.28 1.15 1.64
CA ALA A 34 -5.67 1.22 2.11
C ALA A 34 -6.49 2.25 1.33
N LYS A 35 -5.91 3.42 1.05
CA LYS A 35 -6.54 4.46 0.22
C LYS A 35 -6.80 3.94 -1.19
N ALA A 36 -5.81 3.32 -1.84
CA ALA A 36 -5.96 2.78 -3.19
C ALA A 36 -7.04 1.69 -3.28
N ILE A 37 -7.10 0.78 -2.29
CA ILE A 37 -8.14 -0.27 -2.24
C ILE A 37 -9.53 0.36 -2.07
N LYS A 38 -9.66 1.36 -1.19
CA LYS A 38 -10.93 2.08 -0.99
C LYS A 38 -11.39 2.77 -2.27
N GLU A 39 -10.49 3.47 -2.95
CA GLU A 39 -10.78 4.15 -4.22
C GLU A 39 -11.15 3.15 -5.32
N TYR A 40 -10.42 2.04 -5.44
CA TYR A 40 -10.77 0.95 -6.35
C TYR A 40 -12.18 0.42 -6.08
N ALA A 41 -12.52 0.17 -4.82
CA ALA A 41 -13.83 -0.34 -4.44
C ALA A 41 -14.96 0.65 -4.77
N ILE A 42 -14.76 1.95 -4.52
CA ILE A 42 -15.74 3.00 -4.85
C ILE A 42 -15.92 3.12 -6.36
N ASN A 43 -14.81 3.20 -7.12
CA ASN A 43 -14.85 3.39 -8.58
C ASN A 43 -15.52 2.22 -9.30
N ASN A 44 -15.36 1.01 -8.77
CA ASN A 44 -16.00 -0.20 -9.29
C ASN A 44 -17.37 -0.49 -8.64
N LYS A 45 -17.91 0.45 -7.83
CA LYS A 45 -19.21 0.32 -7.13
C LYS A 45 -19.34 -0.97 -6.31
N LEU A 46 -18.23 -1.45 -5.77
CA LEU A 46 -18.16 -2.66 -4.93
C LEU A 46 -18.61 -2.38 -3.50
N ILE A 47 -18.59 -1.11 -3.08
CA ILE A 47 -19.06 -0.63 -1.78
C ILE A 47 -19.86 0.66 -1.95
N ALA A 48 -20.74 0.97 -1.00
CA ALA A 48 -21.46 2.24 -0.99
C ALA A 48 -20.50 3.41 -0.69
N SER A 49 -20.47 4.42 -1.54
CA SER A 49 -19.83 5.70 -1.26
C SER A 49 -20.75 6.50 -0.34
N ARG A 50 -20.30 6.76 0.89
CA ARG A 50 -20.92 7.76 1.78
C ARG A 50 -20.33 9.12 1.50
#